data_AF-A0A285KQB2-F1
#
_entry.id   AF-A0A285KQB2-F1
#
_cell.length_a   1.000
_cell.length_b   1.000
_cell.length_c   1.000
_cell.angle_alpha   90.00
_cell.angle_beta   90.00
_cell.angle_gamma   90.00
#
_symmetry.space_group_name_H-M   'P 1'
#
loop_
_entity.id
_entity.type
_entity.pdbx_description
1 polymer ?
#
loop_
_entity_poly.entity_id
_entity_poly.type
_entity_poly.pdbx_seq_one_letter_code
_entity_poly.pdbx_strand_id
1 'polypeptide(L)'
;MSDRFSVITQDLAAHAGAVDAVGDGVQEAGGAGRSVRAGGDAYGKICNFLPPLMAVLQETLIQGIADSADDLRDTARKLRATAEHYNSTDARNADAITRSGRLP
;
A
#
# COMPACT_ATOMS: atom_id res chain seq x y z
N MET A 1 18.55 -2.86 -23.31
CA MET A 1 17.30 -2.75 -24.08
C MET A 1 16.24 -2.25 -23.13
N SER A 2 15.78 -1.01 -23.30
CA SER A 2 14.73 -0.46 -22.44
C SER A 2 13.39 -0.95 -22.97
N ASP A 3 12.71 -1.83 -22.23
CA ASP A 3 11.29 -2.10 -22.51
C ASP A 3 10.53 -0.79 -22.35
N ARG A 4 9.93 -0.32 -23.44
CA ARG A 4 9.10 0.88 -23.44
C ARG A 4 7.64 0.45 -23.31
N PHE A 5 7.10 0.63 -22.11
CA PHE A 5 5.68 0.49 -21.86
C PHE A 5 4.95 1.79 -22.23
N SER A 6 3.84 1.68 -22.95
CA SER A 6 2.89 2.79 -23.08
C SER A 6 2.10 2.88 -21.78
N VAL A 7 2.29 3.97 -21.02
CA VAL A 7 1.70 4.14 -19.70
C VAL A 7 0.72 5.31 -19.74
N ILE A 8 -0.53 5.04 -19.39
CA ILE A 8 -1.53 6.07 -19.14
C ILE A 8 -1.36 6.52 -17.69
N THR A 9 -0.83 7.73 -17.48
CA THR A 9 -0.49 8.22 -16.13
C THR A 9 -1.73 8.38 -15.23
N GLN A 10 -2.90 8.62 -15.82
CA GLN A 10 -4.17 8.62 -15.12
C GLN A 10 -4.53 7.24 -14.54
N ASP A 11 -4.24 6.16 -15.27
CA ASP A 11 -4.51 4.79 -14.80
C ASP A 11 -3.57 4.43 -13.64
N LEU A 12 -2.32 4.90 -13.66
CA LEU A 12 -1.41 4.75 -12.51
C LEU A 12 -1.90 5.49 -11.27
N ALA A 13 -2.40 6.72 -11.44
CA ALA A 13 -2.96 7.50 -10.33
C ALA A 13 -4.24 6.84 -9.77
N ALA A 14 -5.10 6.33 -10.65
CA ALA A 14 -6.30 5.58 -10.25
C ALA A 14 -5.94 4.28 -9.52
N HIS A 15 -4.94 3.54 -10.02
CA HIS A 15 -4.45 2.34 -9.36
C HIS A 15 -3.84 2.63 -7.98
N ALA A 16 -3.07 3.72 -7.85
CA ALA A 16 -2.57 4.16 -6.55
C ALA A 16 -3.72 4.41 -5.55
N GLY A 17 -4.82 5.02 -6.00
CA GLY A 17 -6.02 5.19 -5.18
C GLY A 17 -6.67 3.86 -4.77
N ALA A 18 -6.72 2.88 -5.68
CA ALA A 18 -7.22 1.54 -5.36
C ALA A 18 -6.32 0.82 -4.33
N VAL A 19 -5.00 0.96 -4.46
CA VAL A 19 -4.03 0.38 -3.51
C VAL A 19 -4.18 1.02 -2.12
N ASP A 20 -4.36 2.34 -2.04
CA ASP A 20 -4.63 3.01 -0.75
C ASP A 20 -5.93 2.51 -0.11
N ALA A 21 -7.00 2.33 -0.89
CA ALA A 21 -8.26 1.81 -0.37
C ALA A 21 -8.10 0.40 0.23
N VAL A 22 -7.26 -0.45 -0.39
CA VAL A 22 -6.90 -1.76 0.19
C VAL A 22 -6.09 -1.57 1.47
N GLY A 23 -5.10 -0.66 1.48
CA GLY A 23 -4.30 -0.35 2.66
C GLY A 23 -5.14 0.11 3.86
N ASP A 24 -6.16 0.93 3.62
CA ASP A 24 -7.09 1.38 4.65
C ASP A 24 -7.94 0.23 5.20
N GLY A 25 -8.43 -0.67 4.34
CA GLY A 25 -9.14 -1.88 4.77
C GLY A 25 -8.27 -2.83 5.60
N VAL A 26 -6.99 -2.97 5.24
CA VAL A 26 -6.00 -3.76 6.01
C VAL A 26 -5.75 -3.10 7.37
N GLN A 27 -5.63 -1.77 7.43
CA GLN A 27 -5.49 -1.05 8.70
C GLN A 27 -6.71 -1.24 9.59
N GLU A 28 -7.93 -1.17 9.01
CA GLU A 28 -9.18 -1.42 9.73
C GLU A 28 -9.23 -2.85 10.29
N ALA A 29 -8.83 -3.85 9.50
CA ALA A 29 -8.73 -5.23 9.95
C ALA A 29 -7.75 -5.39 11.12
N GLY A 30 -6.60 -4.72 11.09
CA GLY A 30 -5.66 -4.69 12.21
C GLY A 30 -6.25 -4.02 13.46
N GLY A 31 -7.04 -2.96 13.28
CA GLY A 31 -7.81 -2.31 14.35
C GLY A 31 -8.84 -3.24 15.00
N ALA A 32 -9.63 -3.95 14.18
CA ALA A 32 -10.56 -4.97 14.66
C ALA A 32 -9.84 -6.13 15.35
N GLY A 33 -8.69 -6.55 14.83
CA GLY A 33 -7.85 -7.58 15.46
C GLY A 33 -7.39 -7.19 16.87
N ARG A 34 -7.16 -5.89 17.14
CA ARG A 34 -6.84 -5.38 18.49
C ARG A 34 -8.03 -5.40 19.45
N SER A 35 -9.25 -5.19 18.96
CA SER A 35 -10.44 -5.15 19.81
C SER A 35 -10.97 -6.54 20.17
N VAL A 36 -10.68 -7.57 19.36
CA VAL A 36 -11.09 -8.95 19.63
C VAL A 36 -10.01 -9.67 20.45
N ARG A 37 -10.07 -9.57 21.78
CA ARG A 37 -9.23 -10.35 22.71
C ARG A 37 -10.10 -11.34 23.47
N ALA A 38 -9.84 -12.64 23.30
CA ALA A 38 -10.48 -13.67 24.11
C ALA A 38 -9.96 -13.59 25.55
N GLY A 39 -10.87 -13.57 26.53
CA GLY A 39 -10.49 -13.65 27.94
C GLY A 39 -9.85 -15.01 28.26
N GLY A 40 -9.01 -15.07 29.30
CA GLY A 40 -8.32 -16.32 29.69
C GLY A 40 -9.27 -17.51 29.90
N ASP A 41 -10.45 -17.24 30.45
CA ASP A 41 -11.49 -18.25 30.69
C ASP A 41 -12.14 -18.80 29.41
N ALA A 42 -11.99 -18.12 28.26
CA ALA A 42 -12.57 -18.55 26.98
C ALA A 42 -11.97 -19.88 26.48
N TYR A 43 -10.80 -20.25 26.97
CA TYR A 43 -10.10 -21.49 26.61
C TYR A 43 -10.44 -22.67 27.54
N GLY A 44 -11.18 -22.40 28.61
CA GLY A 44 -11.54 -23.40 29.61
C GLY A 44 -10.38 -23.78 30.54
N LYS A 45 -10.71 -24.50 31.63
CA LYS A 45 -9.78 -24.77 32.74
C LYS A 45 -8.60 -25.67 32.36
N ILE A 46 -8.78 -26.59 31.41
CA ILE A 46 -7.73 -27.53 30.99
C ILE A 46 -6.66 -26.82 30.15
N CYS A 47 -7.06 -25.82 29.36
CA CYS A 47 -6.18 -25.14 28.41
C CYS A 47 -5.62 -23.82 28.96
N ASN A 48 -5.50 -23.65 30.29
CA ASN A 48 -5.05 -22.41 30.91
C ASN A 48 -3.61 -21.97 30.53
N PHE A 49 -2.83 -22.86 29.91
CA PHE A 49 -1.50 -22.53 29.37
C PHE A 49 -1.55 -21.80 28.01
N LEU A 50 -2.69 -21.87 27.31
CA LEU A 50 -2.84 -21.40 25.94
C LEU A 50 -3.00 -19.87 25.79
N PRO A 51 -3.71 -19.13 26.68
CA PRO A 51 -3.88 -17.69 26.57
C PRO A 51 -2.58 -16.89 26.37
N PRO A 52 -1.48 -17.11 27.13
CA PRO A 52 -0.24 -16.35 26.90
C PRO A 52 0.39 -16.64 25.54
N LEU A 53 0.31 -17.87 25.02
CA LEU A 53 0.82 -18.22 23.69
C LEU A 53 -0.02 -17.54 22.59
N MET A 54 -1.35 -17.52 22.76
CA MET A 54 -2.26 -16.85 21.84
C MET A 54 -2.05 -15.34 21.83
N ALA A 55 -1.75 -14.73 22.98
CA ALA A 55 -1.44 -13.31 23.06
C ALA A 55 -0.20 -12.94 22.22
N VAL A 56 0.88 -13.72 22.30
CA VAL A 56 2.10 -13.50 21.50
C VAL A 56 1.83 -13.66 20.01
N LEU A 57 1.11 -14.73 19.63
CA LEU A 57 0.71 -14.96 18.25
C LEU A 57 -0.14 -13.81 17.71
N GLN A 58 -1.13 -13.38 18.48
CA GLN A 58 -2.05 -12.32 18.08
C GLN A 58 -1.34 -10.98 17.92
N GLU A 59 -0.39 -10.66 18.80
CA GLU A 59 0.42 -9.44 18.66
C GLU A 59 1.26 -9.48 17.39
N THR A 60 1.89 -10.62 17.11
CA THR A 60 2.69 -10.83 15.88
C THR A 60 1.84 -10.64 14.62
N LEU A 61 0.63 -11.20 14.60
CA LEU A 61 -0.29 -11.09 13.47
C LEU A 61 -0.78 -9.65 13.28
N ILE A 62 -1.12 -8.94 14.36
CA ILE A 62 -1.58 -7.55 14.29
C ILE A 62 -0.47 -6.63 13.79
N GLN A 63 0.77 -6.87 14.23
CA GLN A 63 1.92 -6.12 13.74
C GLN A 63 2.13 -6.37 12.24
N GLY A 64 2.11 -7.63 11.79
CA GLY A 64 2.26 -7.94 10.36
C GLY A 64 1.15 -7.33 9.49
N ILE A 65 -0.08 -7.24 10.00
CA ILE A 65 -1.18 -6.54 9.32
C ILE A 65 -0.89 -5.04 9.24
N ALA A 66 -0.38 -4.42 10.31
CA ALA A 66 0.00 -3.02 10.31
C ALA A 66 1.12 -2.73 9.31
N ASP A 67 2.17 -3.54 9.31
CA ASP A 67 3.29 -3.44 8.36
C ASP A 67 2.80 -3.55 6.90
N SER A 68 1.87 -4.50 6.65
CA SER A 68 1.27 -4.66 5.31
C SER A 68 0.48 -3.42 4.86
N ALA A 69 -0.24 -2.76 5.77
CA ALA A 69 -0.96 -1.52 5.45
C ALA A 69 0.01 -0.40 5.08
N ASP A 70 1.15 -0.30 5.77
CA ASP A 70 2.18 0.70 5.50
C ASP A 70 2.90 0.43 4.16
N ASP A 71 3.18 -0.84 3.84
CA ASP A 71 3.75 -1.25 2.55
C ASP A 71 2.81 -0.94 1.37
N LEU A 72 1.50 -1.12 1.55
CA LEU A 72 0.50 -0.76 0.55
C LEU A 72 0.48 0.76 0.31
N ARG A 73 0.51 1.55 1.38
CA ARG A 73 0.61 3.03 1.28
C ARG A 73 1.90 3.46 0.60
N ASP A 74 3.01 2.81 0.91
CA ASP A 74 4.29 3.08 0.25
C ASP A 74 4.24 2.76 -1.24
N THR A 75 3.61 1.63 -1.60
CA THR A 75 3.37 1.25 -2.99
C THR A 75 2.50 2.29 -3.71
N ALA A 76 1.41 2.75 -3.09
CA ALA A 76 0.57 3.79 -3.66
C ALA A 76 1.33 5.12 -3.86
N ARG A 77 2.18 5.52 -2.91
CA ARG A 77 3.08 6.69 -3.07
C ARG A 77 4.03 6.51 -4.26
N LYS A 78 4.67 5.34 -4.39
CA LYS A 78 5.57 5.02 -5.50
C LYS A 78 4.86 5.06 -6.85
N LEU A 79 3.61 4.58 -6.92
CA LEU A 79 2.79 4.65 -8.13
C LEU A 79 2.50 6.10 -8.54
N ARG A 80 2.14 6.97 -7.59
CA ARG A 80 1.94 8.42 -7.86
C ARG A 80 3.21 9.09 -8.34
N ALA A 81 4.32 8.85 -7.65
CA ALA A 81 5.62 9.39 -8.04
C ALA A 81 6.02 8.93 -9.46
N THR A 82 5.70 7.69 -9.82
CA THR A 82 5.91 7.16 -11.17
C THR A 82 5.05 7.90 -12.19
N ALA A 83 3.77 8.11 -11.92
CA ALA A 83 2.87 8.86 -12.80
C ALA A 83 3.34 10.31 -13.02
N GLU A 84 3.79 10.98 -11.96
CA GLU A 84 4.38 12.33 -12.02
C GLU A 84 5.66 12.34 -12.85
N HIS A 85 6.53 11.33 -12.68
CA HIS A 85 7.75 11.21 -13.46
C HIS A 85 7.45 11.07 -14.97
N TYR A 86 6.47 10.25 -15.35
CA TYR A 86 6.02 10.14 -16.74
C TYR A 86 5.51 11.48 -17.29
N ASN A 87 4.58 12.14 -16.57
CA ASN A 87 4.04 13.45 -16.98
C ASN A 87 5.14 14.51 -17.14
N SER A 88 6.09 14.57 -16.21
CA SER A 88 7.19 15.54 -16.28
C SER A 88 8.13 15.27 -17.45
N THR A 89 8.32 14.00 -17.82
CA THR A 89 9.16 13.60 -18.96
C THR A 89 8.47 13.95 -20.27
N ASP A 90 7.16 13.68 -20.36
CA ASP A 90 6.36 13.99 -21.54
C ASP A 90 6.29 15.51 -21.79
N ALA A 91 6.03 16.30 -20.75
CA ALA A 91 6.03 17.77 -20.84
C ALA A 91 7.38 18.33 -21.32
N ARG A 92 8.49 17.83 -20.77
CA ARG A 92 9.85 18.22 -21.19
C ARG A 92 10.11 17.90 -22.66
N ASN A 93 9.65 16.74 -23.12
CA ASN A 93 9.79 16.33 -24.51
C ASN A 93 8.92 17.19 -25.45
N ALA A 94 7.67 17.47 -25.07
CA ALA A 94 6.77 18.33 -25.81
C ALA A 94 7.31 19.76 -25.96
N ASP A 95 7.89 20.31 -24.88
CA ASP A 95 8.56 21.62 -24.90
C ASP A 95 9.77 21.63 -25.83
N ALA A 96 10.57 20.57 -25.82
CA ALA A 96 11.74 20.43 -26.70
C ALA A 96 11.32 20.40 -28.18
N ILE A 97 10.27 19.63 -28.52
CA ILE A 97 9.70 19.55 -29.87
C ILE A 97 9.12 20.90 -30.30
N THR A 98 8.36 21.55 -29.43
CA THR A 98 7.79 22.87 -29.72
C THR A 98 8.88 23.89 -29.97
N ARG A 99 9.99 23.83 -29.23
CA ARG A 99 11.13 24.73 -29.40
C ARG A 99 11.90 24.47 -30.69
N SER A 100 12.11 23.21 -31.07
CA SER A 100 12.81 22.86 -32.31
C SER A 100 11.98 23.18 -33.55
N GLY A 101 10.66 22.99 -33.52
CA GLY A 101 9.75 23.39 -34.59
C GLY A 101 9.54 24.90 -34.74
N ARG A 102 10.07 25.71 -33.80
CA ARG A 102 9.98 27.17 -33.79
C ARG A 102 11.29 27.85 -34.24
N LEU A 103 12.30 27.08 -34.65
CA LEU A 103 13.51 27.60 -35.29
C LEU A 103 13.18 28.02 -36.74
N PRO A 104 13.59 29.23 -37.18
CA PRO A 104 13.30 29.75 -38.52
C PRO A 104 14.04 29.01 -39.65
#